data_AF-A0AAV5TNL1-F1
#
_entry.id   AF-A0AAV5TNL1-F1
#
_cell.length_a   1.000
_cell.length_b   1.000
_cell.length_c   1.000
_cell.angle_alpha   90.00
_cell.angle_beta   90.00
_cell.angle_gamma   90.00
#
_symmetry.space_group_name_H-M   'P 1'
#
loop_
_entity.id
_entity.type
_entity.pdbx_description
1 polymer ?
#
loop_
_entity_poly.entity_id
_entity_poly.type
_entity_poly.pdbx_seq_one_letter_code
_entity_poly.pdbx_strand_id
1 'polypeptide(L)'
;MIDLASVSIFWESHCATYRIARQKLTEGKGRSLLLDTLIGVAVLVAVAQNSSPIADNFWAFADNLIGELDRLITWLTNNPVGLKLNEPLNIFLARFFHYHIYLWQAFITLSRMAPLGTALLYSLLLGFSVSVALFADFCSLLTLHIFCFEVYANRLGRVTGRALIASWRLLRGKKWNPLRERVDSVSLDSRELFVATCLAIILLFVIFTVSVYFVVFTTLATGVRLIISLLHWYLHTLSKTYVYTIRLLDR
;
A
#
# COMPACT_ATOMS: atom_id res chain seq x y z
N MET A 1 0.75 17.03 5.55
CA MET A 1 -0.44 16.22 5.84
C MET A 1 -0.56 15.15 4.78
N ILE A 2 -0.29 13.90 5.17
CA ILE A 2 -0.86 12.71 4.51
C ILE A 2 -2.36 12.98 4.47
N ASP A 3 -3.01 12.78 3.32
CA ASP A 3 -4.47 12.84 3.27
C ASP A 3 -4.99 11.59 3.99
N LEU A 4 -5.02 11.69 5.32
CA LEU A 4 -5.47 10.65 6.23
C LEU A 4 -6.90 10.24 5.89
N ALA A 5 -7.70 11.09 5.24
CA ALA A 5 -9.02 10.74 4.77
C ALA A 5 -8.96 9.70 3.63
N SER A 6 -7.99 9.77 2.72
CA SER A 6 -7.85 8.75 1.66
C SER A 6 -7.43 7.37 2.21
N VAL A 7 -6.58 7.36 3.25
CA VAL A 7 -6.14 6.13 3.93
C VAL A 7 -7.22 5.62 4.89
N SER A 8 -7.98 6.50 5.56
CA SER A 8 -9.09 6.11 6.44
C SER A 8 -10.30 5.63 5.65
N ILE A 9 -10.66 6.26 4.53
CA ILE A 9 -11.73 5.80 3.62
C ILE A 9 -11.36 4.44 3.01
N PHE A 10 -10.08 4.23 2.70
CA PHE A 10 -9.57 2.91 2.31
C PHE A 10 -9.80 1.89 3.43
N TRP A 11 -9.35 2.15 4.66
CA TRP A 11 -9.48 1.23 5.78
C TRP A 11 -10.96 0.96 6.20
N GLU A 12 -11.79 2.00 6.28
CA GLU A 12 -13.21 1.90 6.63
C GLU A 12 -14.04 1.16 5.58
N SER A 13 -13.65 1.24 4.30
CA SER A 13 -14.32 0.49 3.22
C SER A 13 -13.77 -0.95 3.05
N HIS A 14 -12.57 -1.23 3.57
CA HIS A 14 -11.83 -2.47 3.31
C HIS A 14 -11.65 -3.40 4.50
N CYS A 15 -12.03 -3.03 5.74
CA CYS A 15 -11.98 -3.97 6.86
C CYS A 15 -12.92 -5.16 6.61
N ALA A 16 -12.33 -6.26 6.16
CA ALA A 16 -13.04 -7.45 5.74
C ALA A 16 -13.73 -8.09 6.94
N THR A 17 -13.07 -8.05 8.11
CA THR A 17 -13.59 -8.62 9.36
C THR A 17 -14.89 -7.96 9.78
N TYR A 18 -14.95 -6.63 9.77
CA TYR A 18 -16.17 -5.90 10.12
C TYR A 18 -17.33 -6.23 9.17
N ARG A 19 -17.07 -6.29 7.86
CA ARG A 19 -18.09 -6.63 6.85
C ARG A 19 -18.66 -8.03 7.05
N ILE A 20 -17.80 -9.03 7.25
CA ILE A 20 -18.21 -10.41 7.44
C ILE A 20 -18.93 -10.59 8.78
N ALA A 21 -18.44 -9.97 9.85
CA ALA A 21 -19.10 -9.98 11.15
C ALA A 21 -20.50 -9.35 11.08
N ARG A 22 -20.63 -8.18 10.43
CA ARG A 22 -21.91 -7.52 10.20
C ARG A 22 -22.85 -8.37 9.36
N GLN A 23 -22.36 -8.95 8.26
CA GLN A 23 -23.17 -9.83 7.40
C GLN A 23 -23.70 -11.05 8.18
N LYS A 24 -22.85 -11.66 9.02
CA LYS A 24 -23.25 -12.77 9.91
C LYS A 24 -24.33 -12.35 10.91
N LEU A 25 -24.26 -11.14 11.45
CA LEU A 25 -25.25 -10.61 12.39
C LEU A 25 -26.58 -10.24 11.72
N THR A 26 -26.56 -9.78 10.46
CA THR A 26 -27.78 -9.33 9.75
C THR A 26 -28.45 -10.41 8.90
N GLU A 27 -27.68 -11.30 8.27
CA GLU A 27 -28.17 -12.31 7.32
C GLU A 27 -28.01 -13.75 7.83
N GLY A 28 -27.38 -13.94 9.00
CA GLY A 28 -27.02 -15.24 9.55
C GLY A 28 -28.23 -16.10 9.86
N LYS A 29 -28.66 -16.93 8.91
CA LYS A 29 -29.46 -18.11 9.21
C LYS A 29 -28.57 -19.03 10.05
N GLY A 30 -29.02 -19.45 11.24
CA GLY A 30 -28.21 -20.26 12.18
C GLY A 30 -27.51 -21.47 11.53
N ARG A 31 -28.14 -22.11 10.54
CA ARG A 31 -27.55 -23.20 9.75
C ARG A 31 -26.26 -22.81 8.99
N SER A 32 -26.18 -21.59 8.47
CA SER A 32 -25.02 -21.10 7.69
C SER A 32 -23.83 -20.79 8.57
N LEU A 33 -24.12 -20.27 9.76
CA LEU A 33 -23.14 -20.05 10.81
C LEU A 33 -22.56 -21.38 11.28
N LEU A 34 -23.41 -22.38 11.52
CA LEU A 34 -22.97 -23.73 11.91
C LEU A 34 -22.08 -24.38 10.85
N LEU A 35 -22.42 -24.26 9.57
CA LEU A 35 -21.62 -24.85 8.50
C LEU A 35 -20.24 -24.16 8.40
N ASP A 36 -20.18 -22.83 8.49
CA ASP A 36 -18.91 -22.09 8.47
C ASP A 36 -18.06 -22.33 9.73
N THR A 37 -18.66 -22.53 10.91
CA THR A 37 -17.92 -22.92 12.13
C THR A 37 -17.42 -24.36 12.06
N LEU A 38 -18.20 -25.30 11.54
CA LEU A 38 -17.75 -26.69 11.34
C LEU A 38 -16.56 -26.76 10.39
N ILE A 39 -16.60 -26.02 9.28
CA ILE A 39 -15.46 -25.92 8.36
C ILE A 39 -14.28 -25.26 9.05
N GLY A 40 -14.51 -24.18 9.81
CA GLY A 40 -13.46 -23.52 10.59
C GLY A 40 -12.75 -24.48 11.56
N VAL A 41 -13.51 -25.27 12.32
CA VAL A 41 -12.96 -26.29 13.24
C VAL A 41 -12.21 -27.39 12.49
N ALA A 42 -12.74 -27.89 11.37
CA ALA A 42 -12.04 -28.89 10.55
C ALA A 42 -10.68 -28.36 10.04
N VAL A 43 -10.65 -27.12 9.57
CA VAL A 43 -9.42 -26.45 9.14
C VAL A 43 -8.47 -26.23 10.32
N LEU A 44 -8.98 -25.84 11.49
CA LEU A 44 -8.18 -25.67 12.70
C LEU A 44 -7.44 -26.96 13.07
N VAL A 45 -8.13 -28.10 13.07
CA VAL A 45 -7.51 -29.40 13.39
C VAL A 45 -6.44 -29.75 12.35
N ALA A 46 -6.70 -29.53 11.07
CA ALA A 46 -5.75 -29.78 10.00
C ALA A 46 -4.50 -28.89 10.08
N VAL A 47 -4.68 -27.60 10.39
CA VAL A 47 -3.60 -26.61 10.46
C VAL A 47 -2.84 -26.70 11.77
N ALA A 48 -3.48 -27.03 12.89
CA ALA A 48 -2.83 -27.13 14.20
C ALA A 48 -1.65 -28.12 14.18
N GLN A 49 -1.78 -29.23 13.44
CA GLN A 49 -0.73 -30.24 13.27
C GLN A 49 0.50 -29.73 12.48
N ASN A 50 0.32 -28.74 11.60
CA ASN A 50 1.36 -28.19 10.71
C ASN A 50 1.54 -26.66 10.88
N SER A 51 1.18 -26.11 12.03
CA SER A 51 1.09 -24.65 12.22
C SER A 51 2.45 -23.95 12.22
N SER A 52 3.48 -24.57 12.80
CA SER A 52 4.86 -24.05 12.79
C SER A 52 5.41 -23.85 11.37
N PRO A 53 5.49 -24.88 10.49
CA PRO A 53 6.10 -24.72 9.18
C PRO A 53 5.34 -23.74 8.28
N ILE A 54 4.01 -23.65 8.42
CA ILE A 54 3.20 -22.66 7.69
C ILE A 54 3.56 -21.24 8.13
N ALA A 55 3.65 -21.01 9.44
CA ALA A 55 4.03 -19.71 9.98
C ALA A 55 5.48 -19.34 9.60
N ASP A 56 6.42 -20.27 9.70
CA ASP A 56 7.82 -20.06 9.35
C ASP A 56 7.97 -19.72 7.87
N ASN A 57 7.25 -20.40 6.98
CA ASN A 57 7.25 -20.10 5.55
C ASN A 57 6.64 -18.72 5.25
N PHE A 58 5.57 -18.33 5.94
CA PHE A 58 4.98 -17.00 5.81
C PHE A 58 5.97 -15.90 6.22
N TRP A 59 6.66 -16.09 7.34
CA TRP A 59 7.66 -15.14 7.82
C TRP A 59 8.89 -15.09 6.93
N ALA A 60 9.37 -16.23 6.43
CA ALA A 60 10.45 -16.28 5.45
C ALA A 60 10.08 -15.55 4.15
N PHE A 61 8.83 -15.67 3.69
CA PHE A 61 8.34 -14.88 2.56
C PHE A 61 8.36 -13.37 2.85
N ALA A 62 7.92 -12.95 4.04
CA ALA A 62 7.98 -11.54 4.45
C ALA A 62 9.43 -11.01 4.50
N ASP A 63 10.36 -11.79 5.06
CA ASP A 63 11.78 -11.44 5.12
C ASP A 63 12.41 -11.35 3.73
N ASN A 64 12.04 -12.25 2.80
CA ASN A 64 12.46 -12.17 1.41
C ASN A 64 11.93 -10.90 0.72
N LEU A 65 10.68 -10.50 0.96
CA LEU A 65 10.14 -9.25 0.42
C LEU A 65 10.90 -8.01 0.92
N ILE A 66 11.31 -7.99 2.20
CA ILE A 66 12.19 -6.94 2.73
C ILE A 66 13.49 -6.89 1.92
N GLY A 67 14.14 -8.04 1.73
CA GLY A 67 15.40 -8.13 0.99
C GLY A 67 15.28 -7.68 -0.47
N GLU A 68 14.22 -8.08 -1.17
CA GLU A 68 13.97 -7.67 -2.55
C GLU A 68 13.67 -6.16 -2.67
N LEU A 69 12.97 -5.60 -1.70
CA LEU A 69 12.72 -4.15 -1.66
C LEU A 69 14.01 -3.37 -1.41
N ASP A 70 14.87 -3.85 -0.51
CA ASP A 70 16.18 -3.25 -0.25
C ASP A 70 17.09 -3.28 -1.49
N ARG A 71 17.12 -4.43 -2.18
CA ARG A 71 17.80 -4.59 -3.48
C ARG A 71 17.26 -3.64 -4.55
N LEU A 72 15.94 -3.47 -4.62
CA LEU A 72 15.29 -2.55 -5.55
C LEU A 72 15.69 -1.08 -5.30
N ILE A 73 15.70 -0.63 -4.04
CA ILE A 73 16.16 0.73 -3.70
C ILE A 73 17.66 0.91 -4.02
N THR A 74 18.48 -0.10 -3.72
CA THR A 74 19.91 -0.09 -4.05
C THR A 74 20.12 -0.01 -5.57
N TRP A 75 19.35 -0.76 -6.35
CA TRP A 75 19.37 -0.72 -7.81
C TRP A 75 18.94 0.66 -8.36
N LEU A 76 17.90 1.28 -7.79
CA LEU A 76 17.51 2.66 -8.13
C LEU A 76 18.61 3.68 -7.79
N THR A 77 19.35 3.44 -6.72
CA THR A 77 20.47 4.31 -6.31
C THR A 77 21.62 4.26 -7.33
N ASN A 78 21.86 3.09 -7.92
CA ASN A 78 22.99 2.84 -8.83
C ASN A 78 22.69 3.11 -10.32
N ASN A 79 21.86 4.12 -10.62
CA ASN A 79 21.44 4.52 -11.97
C ASN A 79 20.74 3.40 -12.77
N PRO A 80 19.41 3.25 -12.60
CA PRO A 80 18.66 2.19 -13.26
C PRO A 80 18.70 2.36 -14.78
N VAL A 81 18.96 1.27 -15.51
CA VAL A 81 18.93 1.25 -16.99
C VAL A 81 19.92 2.26 -17.63
N GLY A 82 20.97 2.67 -16.91
CA GLY A 82 21.91 3.70 -17.37
C GLY A 82 21.35 5.12 -17.39
N LEU A 83 20.15 5.33 -16.82
CA LEU A 83 19.55 6.65 -16.66
C LEU A 83 20.28 7.39 -15.55
N LYS A 84 20.99 8.46 -15.90
CA LYS A 84 21.67 9.31 -14.92
C LYS A 84 20.64 10.14 -14.16
N LEU A 85 20.30 9.69 -12.97
CA LEU A 85 19.38 10.37 -12.08
C LEU A 85 20.08 11.58 -11.45
N ASN A 86 19.29 12.54 -10.95
CA ASN A 86 19.83 13.57 -10.07
C ASN A 86 20.41 12.93 -8.80
N GLU A 87 21.73 12.83 -8.72
CA GLU A 87 22.44 12.07 -7.69
C GLU A 87 22.16 12.55 -6.25
N PRO A 88 22.20 13.86 -5.92
CA PRO A 88 21.87 14.34 -4.58
C PRO A 88 20.45 13.94 -4.14
N LEU A 89 19.46 14.08 -5.03
CA LEU A 89 18.10 13.67 -4.76
C LEU A 89 17.99 12.14 -4.65
N ASN A 90 18.65 11.40 -5.52
CA ASN A 90 18.62 9.94 -5.56
C ASN A 90 19.11 9.35 -4.23
N ILE A 91 20.26 9.84 -3.75
CA ILE A 91 20.83 9.44 -2.45
C ILE A 91 19.89 9.80 -1.29
N PHE A 92 19.28 10.99 -1.32
CA PHE A 92 18.32 11.40 -0.31
C PHE A 92 17.09 10.47 -0.28
N LEU A 93 16.49 10.18 -1.45
CA LEU A 93 15.34 9.29 -1.57
C LEU A 93 15.70 7.86 -1.14
N ALA A 94 16.85 7.35 -1.55
CA ALA A 94 17.32 6.04 -1.14
C ALA A 94 17.41 5.93 0.38
N ARG A 95 18.08 6.88 1.05
CA ARG A 95 18.16 6.92 2.52
C ARG A 95 16.79 6.99 3.17
N PHE A 96 15.89 7.82 2.63
CA PHE A 96 14.53 7.94 3.12
C PHE A 96 13.77 6.61 3.04
N PHE A 97 13.81 5.91 1.90
CA PHE A 97 13.10 4.64 1.74
C PHE A 97 13.75 3.49 2.53
N HIS A 98 15.08 3.39 2.57
CA HIS A 98 15.77 2.41 3.41
C HIS A 98 15.40 2.57 4.90
N TYR A 99 15.30 3.80 5.40
CA TYR A 99 14.86 4.03 6.78
C TYR A 99 13.45 3.48 7.04
N HIS A 100 12.53 3.61 6.07
CA HIS A 100 11.19 3.03 6.23
C HIS A 100 11.17 1.51 6.10
N ILE A 101 12.05 0.92 5.28
CA ILE A 101 12.24 -0.54 5.23
C ILE A 101 12.72 -1.04 6.60
N TYR A 102 13.64 -0.33 7.24
CA TYR A 102 14.09 -0.64 8.60
C TYR A 102 12.95 -0.59 9.63
N LEU A 103 12.10 0.46 9.58
CA LEU A 103 10.91 0.54 10.42
C LEU A 103 9.93 -0.63 10.15
N TRP A 104 9.77 -1.02 8.89
CA TRP A 104 8.92 -2.15 8.52
C TRP A 104 9.48 -3.49 9.03
N GLN A 105 10.80 -3.69 8.96
CA GLN A 105 11.45 -4.86 9.53
C GLN A 105 11.21 -4.96 11.06
N ALA A 106 11.30 -3.82 11.78
CA ALA A 106 10.96 -3.77 13.19
C ALA A 106 9.48 -4.12 13.45
N PHE A 107 8.57 -3.61 12.60
CA PHE A 107 7.14 -3.93 12.67
C PHE A 107 6.84 -5.43 12.43
N ILE A 108 7.50 -6.06 11.44
CA ILE A 108 7.40 -7.50 11.19
C ILE A 108 7.90 -8.30 12.39
N THR A 109 9.05 -7.91 12.94
CA THR A 109 9.62 -8.57 14.12
C THR A 109 8.67 -8.50 15.30
N LEU A 110 8.08 -7.33 15.56
CA LEU A 110 7.07 -7.16 16.61
C LEU A 110 5.81 -8.01 16.35
N SER A 111 5.34 -8.04 15.10
CA SER A 111 4.17 -8.81 14.70
C SER A 111 4.37 -10.33 14.86
N ARG A 112 5.62 -10.80 14.69
CA ARG A 112 6.01 -12.20 14.91
C ARG A 112 6.03 -12.59 16.39
N MET A 113 6.46 -11.67 17.26
CA MET A 113 6.50 -11.89 18.71
C MET A 113 5.12 -11.76 19.38
N ALA A 114 4.23 -10.96 18.79
CA ALA A 114 2.88 -10.79 19.29
C ALA A 114 2.05 -12.08 19.13
N PRO A 115 1.04 -12.34 19.98
CA PRO A 115 0.15 -13.49 19.86
C PRO A 115 -0.83 -13.38 18.67
N LEU A 116 -0.46 -12.66 17.60
CA LEU A 116 -1.29 -12.44 16.42
C LEU A 116 -1.49 -13.75 15.65
N GLY A 117 -0.44 -14.55 15.48
CA GLY A 117 -0.54 -15.85 14.80
C GLY A 117 -1.46 -16.82 15.53
N THR A 118 -1.38 -16.87 16.87
CA THR A 118 -2.26 -17.72 17.68
C THR A 118 -3.69 -17.18 17.71
N ALA A 119 -3.88 -15.86 17.79
CA ALA A 119 -5.20 -15.24 17.68
C ALA A 119 -5.87 -15.53 16.32
N LEU A 120 -5.11 -15.47 15.22
CA LEU A 120 -5.58 -15.85 13.89
C LEU A 120 -5.99 -17.34 13.83
N LEU A 121 -5.22 -18.22 14.45
CA LEU A 121 -5.54 -19.64 14.52
C LEU A 121 -6.83 -19.89 15.33
N TYR A 122 -6.96 -19.33 16.53
CA TYR A 122 -8.14 -19.49 17.37
C TYR A 122 -9.41 -18.85 16.77
N SER A 123 -9.27 -17.84 15.92
CA SER A 123 -10.41 -17.23 15.22
C SER A 123 -11.17 -18.21 14.32
N LEU A 124 -10.57 -19.34 13.93
CA LEU A 124 -11.23 -20.42 13.20
C LEU A 124 -12.40 -21.04 13.99
N LEU A 125 -12.39 -20.96 15.32
CA LEU A 125 -13.51 -21.40 16.18
C LEU A 125 -14.77 -20.55 15.95
N LEU A 126 -14.61 -19.29 15.52
CA LEU A 126 -15.70 -18.38 15.19
C LEU A 126 -16.19 -18.53 13.74
N GLY A 127 -15.53 -19.39 12.95
CA GLY A 127 -15.84 -19.69 11.57
C GLY A 127 -14.69 -19.40 10.61
N PHE A 128 -14.63 -20.18 9.53
CA PHE A 128 -13.58 -20.06 8.53
C PHE A 128 -13.59 -18.68 7.86
N SER A 129 -14.76 -18.13 7.56
CA SER A 129 -14.86 -16.80 6.93
C SER A 129 -14.31 -15.68 7.81
N VAL A 130 -14.40 -15.79 9.14
CA VAL A 130 -13.90 -14.79 10.11
C VAL A 130 -12.37 -14.84 10.15
N SER A 131 -11.80 -16.05 10.19
CA SER A 131 -10.35 -16.24 10.16
C SER A 131 -9.70 -15.69 8.89
N VAL A 132 -10.27 -16.00 7.72
CA VAL A 132 -9.75 -15.49 6.45
C VAL A 132 -9.89 -13.97 6.36
N ALA A 133 -10.93 -13.37 6.94
CA ALA A 133 -11.10 -11.92 6.99
C ALA A 133 -10.07 -11.24 7.88
N LEU A 134 -9.78 -11.81 9.06
CA LEU A 134 -8.72 -11.31 9.94
C LEU A 134 -7.34 -11.43 9.30
N PHE A 135 -7.09 -12.53 8.57
CA PHE A 135 -5.85 -12.69 7.82
C PHE A 135 -5.70 -11.66 6.70
N ALA A 136 -6.78 -11.36 5.97
CA ALA A 136 -6.79 -10.31 4.94
C ALA A 136 -6.48 -8.91 5.52
N ASP A 137 -7.08 -8.58 6.67
CA ASP A 137 -6.82 -7.34 7.38
C ASP A 137 -5.36 -7.28 7.88
N PHE A 138 -4.82 -8.40 8.37
CA PHE A 138 -3.42 -8.52 8.78
C PHE A 138 -2.44 -8.34 7.62
N CYS A 139 -2.66 -8.98 6.47
CA CYS A 139 -1.86 -8.78 5.26
C CYS A 139 -1.91 -7.33 4.76
N SER A 140 -3.08 -6.69 4.85
CA SER A 140 -3.24 -5.27 4.50
C SER A 140 -2.41 -4.37 5.43
N LEU A 141 -2.39 -4.67 6.73
CA LEU A 141 -1.55 -3.95 7.69
C LEU A 141 -0.05 -4.18 7.43
N LEU A 142 0.37 -5.42 7.18
CA LEU A 142 1.77 -5.75 6.86
C LEU A 142 2.29 -5.01 5.62
N THR A 143 1.42 -4.79 4.63
CA THR A 143 1.76 -4.13 3.35
C THR A 143 1.51 -2.62 3.35
N LEU A 144 1.09 -2.03 4.49
CA LEU A 144 0.81 -0.59 4.62
C LEU A 144 1.99 0.29 4.16
N HIS A 145 3.22 -0.14 4.44
CA HIS A 145 4.42 0.61 4.06
C HIS A 145 4.56 0.82 2.54
N ILE A 146 4.12 -0.15 1.72
CA ILE A 146 4.15 -0.06 0.25
C ILE A 146 3.18 1.04 -0.23
N PHE A 147 2.01 1.13 0.40
CA PHE A 147 1.05 2.21 0.14
C PHE A 147 1.60 3.57 0.57
N CYS A 148 2.28 3.64 1.71
CA CYS A 148 2.97 4.85 2.13
C CYS A 148 3.99 5.30 1.08
N PHE A 149 4.77 4.39 0.48
CA PHE A 149 5.76 4.72 -0.54
C PHE A 149 5.12 5.30 -1.80
N GLU A 150 4.04 4.70 -2.27
CA GLU A 150 3.26 5.23 -3.39
C GLU A 150 2.73 6.64 -3.08
N VAL A 151 2.18 6.86 -1.88
CA VAL A 151 1.66 8.18 -1.46
C VAL A 151 2.77 9.22 -1.41
N TYR A 152 3.95 8.87 -0.89
CA TYR A 152 5.10 9.77 -0.85
C TYR A 152 5.60 10.10 -2.26
N ALA A 153 5.71 9.11 -3.15
CA ALA A 153 6.12 9.33 -4.53
C ALA A 153 5.12 10.21 -5.30
N ASN A 154 3.82 9.95 -5.15
CA ASN A 154 2.75 10.79 -5.70
C ASN A 154 2.84 12.23 -5.19
N ARG A 155 3.03 12.41 -3.88
CA ARG A 155 3.12 13.73 -3.27
C ARG A 155 4.32 14.50 -3.80
N LEU A 156 5.48 13.85 -3.87
CA LEU A 156 6.70 14.43 -4.40
C LEU A 156 6.53 14.80 -5.87
N GLY A 157 5.96 13.92 -6.69
CA GLY A 157 5.66 14.18 -8.10
C GLY A 157 4.76 15.38 -8.30
N ARG A 158 3.70 15.52 -7.49
CA ARG A 158 2.80 16.69 -7.54
C ARG A 158 3.50 18.00 -7.16
N VAL A 159 4.33 17.99 -6.12
CA VAL A 159 5.09 19.18 -5.69
C VAL A 159 6.08 19.59 -6.77
N THR A 160 6.88 18.65 -7.27
CA THR A 160 7.88 18.91 -8.31
C THR A 160 7.23 19.33 -9.62
N GLY A 161 6.12 18.71 -10.03
CA GLY A 161 5.38 19.08 -11.24
C GLY A 161 4.80 20.50 -11.15
N ARG A 162 4.24 20.88 -10.00
CA ARG A 162 3.76 22.26 -9.77
C ARG A 162 4.90 23.27 -9.81
N ALA A 163 6.05 22.94 -9.21
CA ALA A 163 7.23 23.78 -9.26
C ALA A 163 7.72 23.97 -10.70
N LEU A 164 7.76 22.88 -11.49
CA LEU A 164 8.17 22.94 -12.89
C LEU A 164 7.21 23.79 -13.74
N ILE A 165 5.89 23.62 -13.56
CA ILE A 165 4.88 24.45 -14.22
C ILE A 165 5.03 25.92 -13.85
N ALA A 166 5.31 26.22 -12.58
CA ALA A 166 5.53 27.60 -12.12
C ALA A 166 6.78 28.21 -12.76
N SER A 167 7.90 27.48 -12.78
CA SER A 167 9.13 27.93 -13.44
C SER A 167 8.94 28.11 -14.94
N TRP A 168 8.21 27.22 -15.60
CA TRP A 168 7.88 27.33 -17.03
C TRP A 168 6.98 28.53 -17.37
N ARG A 169 6.14 28.98 -16.43
CA ARG A 169 5.40 30.24 -16.57
C ARG A 169 6.34 31.43 -16.39
N LEU A 170 7.23 31.38 -15.40
CA LEU A 170 8.18 32.44 -15.09
C LEU A 170 9.11 32.72 -16.28
N LEU A 171 9.61 31.68 -16.96
CA LEU A 171 10.42 31.79 -18.18
C LEU A 171 9.70 32.49 -19.34
N ARG A 172 8.37 32.51 -19.34
CA ARG A 172 7.54 33.20 -20.33
C ARG A 172 7.06 34.58 -19.85
N GLY A 173 7.66 35.10 -18.77
CA GLY A 173 7.26 36.37 -18.16
C GLY A 173 5.86 36.32 -17.55
N LYS A 174 5.40 35.15 -17.08
CA LYS A 174 4.06 34.96 -16.50
C LYS A 174 4.16 34.47 -15.05
N LYS A 175 3.34 35.02 -14.15
CA LYS A 175 3.29 34.64 -12.73
C LYS A 175 1.85 34.43 -12.27
N TRP A 176 1.59 33.35 -11.53
CA TRP A 176 0.29 33.15 -10.89
C TRP A 176 0.16 34.08 -9.68
N ASN A 177 -0.94 34.82 -9.60
CA ASN A 177 -1.28 35.70 -8.50
C ASN A 177 -2.38 35.05 -7.66
N PRO A 178 -2.08 34.50 -6.47
CA PRO A 178 -3.08 33.85 -5.62
C PRO A 178 -4.18 34.80 -5.14
N LEU A 179 -3.89 36.10 -5.00
CA LEU A 179 -4.84 37.09 -4.48
C LEU A 179 -5.96 37.42 -5.47
N ARG A 180 -5.68 37.26 -6.78
CA ARG A 180 -6.60 37.58 -7.87
C ARG A 180 -6.97 36.38 -8.73
N GLU A 181 -6.51 35.19 -8.33
CA GLU A 181 -6.70 33.90 -9.01
C GLU A 181 -6.47 33.96 -10.53
N ARG A 182 -5.44 34.70 -10.97
CA ARG A 182 -5.14 34.89 -12.40
C ARG A 182 -3.64 34.85 -12.69
N VAL A 183 -3.30 34.68 -13.97
CA VAL A 183 -1.91 34.77 -14.46
C VAL A 183 -1.62 36.20 -14.90
N ASP A 184 -0.71 36.87 -14.20
CA ASP A 184 -0.24 38.23 -14.52
C ASP A 184 1.07 38.17 -15.32
N SER A 185 1.29 39.15 -16.20
CA SER A 185 2.59 39.36 -16.86
C SER A 185 3.57 40.00 -15.87
N VAL A 186 4.82 39.57 -15.92
CA VAL A 186 5.91 40.13 -15.10
C VAL A 186 7.12 40.38 -16.00
N SER A 187 7.72 41.55 -15.87
CA SER A 187 9.00 41.88 -16.50
C SER A 187 10.12 41.35 -15.61
N LEU A 188 10.96 40.46 -16.15
CA LEU A 188 12.13 39.91 -15.47
C LEU A 188 13.39 40.56 -16.02
N ASP A 189 14.33 40.91 -15.15
CA ASP A 189 15.68 41.28 -15.57
C ASP A 189 16.44 40.05 -16.10
N SER A 190 17.50 40.27 -16.87
CA SER A 190 18.34 39.22 -17.46
C SER A 190 18.90 38.27 -16.39
N ARG A 191 19.26 38.80 -15.21
CA ARG A 191 19.78 38.00 -14.09
C ARG A 191 18.71 37.09 -13.49
N GLU A 192 17.48 37.59 -13.37
CA GLU A 192 16.35 36.83 -12.82
C GLU A 192 15.94 35.70 -13.77
N LEU A 193 15.92 35.99 -15.08
CA LEU A 193 15.65 34.98 -16.11
C LEU A 193 16.70 33.88 -16.12
N PHE A 194 17.97 34.22 -15.92
CA PHE A 194 19.06 33.23 -15.79
C PHE A 194 18.83 32.30 -14.59
N VAL A 195 18.54 32.85 -13.40
CA VAL A 195 18.25 32.03 -12.21
C VAL A 195 17.02 31.15 -12.41
N ALA A 196 15.95 31.69 -13.00
CA ALA A 196 14.74 30.92 -13.32
C ALA A 196 15.04 29.75 -14.28
N THR A 197 15.93 29.96 -15.25
CA THR A 197 16.34 28.93 -16.22
C THR A 197 17.14 27.83 -15.53
N CYS A 198 18.13 28.18 -14.71
CA CYS A 198 18.90 27.22 -13.92
C CYS A 198 17.99 26.38 -13.02
N LEU A 199 17.05 27.02 -12.32
CA LEU A 199 16.10 26.33 -11.45
C LEU A 199 15.17 25.41 -12.25
N ALA A 200 14.69 25.84 -13.43
CA ALA A 200 13.88 25.01 -14.31
C ALA A 200 14.63 23.77 -14.80
N ILE A 201 15.90 23.89 -15.17
CA ILE A 201 16.76 22.77 -15.56
C ILE A 201 16.93 21.79 -14.39
N ILE A 202 17.23 22.29 -13.19
CA ILE A 202 17.34 21.45 -11.98
C ILE A 202 16.01 20.70 -11.73
N LEU A 203 14.88 21.40 -11.77
CA LEU A 203 13.56 20.79 -11.58
C LEU A 203 13.23 19.75 -12.66
N LEU A 204 13.72 19.93 -13.88
CA LEU A 204 13.55 18.98 -14.97
C LEU A 204 14.30 17.66 -14.69
N PHE A 205 15.52 17.72 -14.14
CA PHE A 205 16.22 16.52 -13.68
C PHE A 205 15.55 15.89 -12.45
N VAL A 206 15.05 16.71 -11.52
CA VAL A 206 14.33 16.24 -10.33
C VAL A 206 13.05 15.51 -10.74
N ILE A 207 12.23 16.06 -11.64
CA ILE A 207 10.98 15.41 -12.05
C ILE A 207 11.25 14.08 -12.74
N PHE A 208 12.34 13.98 -13.49
CA PHE A 208 12.73 12.73 -14.13
C PHE A 208 13.05 11.65 -13.09
N THR A 209 13.89 11.95 -12.09
CA THR A 209 14.15 11.03 -10.96
C THR A 209 12.86 10.64 -10.23
N VAL A 210 12.02 11.62 -9.89
CA VAL A 210 10.77 11.37 -9.16
C VAL A 210 9.82 10.47 -9.97
N SER A 211 9.81 10.61 -11.30
CA SER A 211 8.97 9.80 -12.19
C SER A 211 9.37 8.32 -12.17
N VAL A 212 10.67 8.01 -12.12
CA VAL A 212 11.16 6.63 -12.00
C VAL A 212 10.69 5.99 -10.70
N TYR A 213 10.89 6.68 -9.56
CA TYR A 213 10.39 6.20 -8.26
C TYR A 213 8.86 6.06 -8.23
N PHE A 214 8.15 7.00 -8.85
CA PHE A 214 6.69 6.94 -8.95
C PHE A 214 6.23 5.67 -9.68
N VAL A 215 6.80 5.36 -10.84
CA VAL A 215 6.44 4.15 -11.61
C VAL A 215 6.71 2.89 -10.80
N VAL A 216 7.90 2.78 -10.18
CA VAL A 216 8.28 1.60 -9.40
C VAL A 216 7.36 1.38 -8.20
N PHE A 217 7.07 2.40 -7.39
CA PHE A 217 6.22 2.20 -6.22
C PHE A 217 4.74 2.04 -6.58
N THR A 218 4.27 2.70 -7.65
CA THR A 218 2.89 2.52 -8.12
C THR A 218 2.67 1.11 -8.65
N THR A 219 3.64 0.53 -9.35
CA THR A 219 3.54 -0.86 -9.84
C THR A 219 3.51 -1.86 -8.67
N LEU A 220 4.40 -1.70 -7.67
CA LEU A 220 4.37 -2.51 -6.46
C LEU A 220 3.05 -2.39 -5.71
N ALA A 221 2.58 -1.18 -5.44
CA ALA A 221 1.34 -0.95 -4.71
C ALA A 221 0.10 -1.44 -5.48
N THR A 222 0.12 -1.40 -6.81
CA THR A 222 -0.94 -1.98 -7.64
C THR A 222 -0.93 -3.51 -7.53
N GLY A 223 0.24 -4.15 -7.59
CA GLY A 223 0.37 -5.59 -7.38
C GLY A 223 -0.17 -6.06 -6.03
N VAL A 224 0.17 -5.36 -4.96
CA VAL A 224 -0.36 -5.64 -3.61
C VAL A 224 -1.88 -5.45 -3.55
N ARG A 225 -2.41 -4.36 -4.13
CA ARG A 225 -3.87 -4.13 -4.23
C ARG A 225 -4.58 -5.27 -4.94
N LEU A 226 -4.00 -5.79 -6.02
CA LEU A 226 -4.58 -6.92 -6.74
C LEU A 226 -4.65 -8.17 -5.84
N ILE A 227 -3.57 -8.50 -5.12
CA ILE A 227 -3.54 -9.64 -4.19
C ILE A 227 -4.61 -9.50 -3.10
N ILE A 228 -4.68 -8.34 -2.44
CA ILE A 228 -5.68 -8.07 -1.39
C ILE A 228 -7.10 -8.12 -1.97
N SER A 229 -7.31 -7.57 -3.16
CA SER A 229 -8.62 -7.59 -3.84
C SER A 229 -9.06 -9.00 -4.20
N LEU A 230 -8.14 -9.87 -4.65
CA LEU A 230 -8.41 -11.28 -4.90
C LEU A 230 -8.81 -12.01 -3.63
N LEU A 231 -8.15 -11.72 -2.51
CA LEU A 231 -8.49 -12.30 -1.20
C LEU A 231 -9.89 -11.87 -0.73
N HIS A 232 -10.23 -10.58 -0.90
CA HIS A 232 -11.59 -10.08 -0.63
C HIS A 232 -12.65 -10.69 -1.54
N TRP A 233 -12.33 -10.89 -2.81
CA TRP A 233 -13.22 -11.55 -3.77
C TRP A 233 -13.47 -13.01 -3.39
N TYR A 234 -12.42 -13.73 -2.98
CA TYR A 234 -12.53 -15.11 -2.47
C TYR A 234 -13.43 -15.18 -1.24
N LEU A 235 -13.21 -14.30 -0.25
CA LEU A 235 -14.04 -14.19 0.95
C LEU A 235 -15.52 -13.98 0.66
N HIS A 236 -15.82 -13.05 -0.26
CA HIS A 236 -17.19 -12.76 -0.65
C HIS A 236 -17.84 -13.92 -1.42
N THR A 237 -17.06 -14.68 -2.20
CA THR A 237 -17.55 -15.87 -2.88
C THR A 237 -17.87 -16.98 -1.87
N LEU A 238 -16.99 -17.22 -0.90
CA LEU A 238 -17.22 -18.17 0.20
C LEU A 238 -18.50 -17.86 0.97
N SER A 239 -18.69 -16.61 1.42
CA SER A 239 -19.88 -16.25 2.19
C SER A 239 -21.18 -16.47 1.40
N LYS A 240 -21.17 -16.20 0.10
CA LYS A 240 -22.30 -16.52 -0.79
C LYS A 240 -22.54 -18.02 -0.91
N THR A 241 -21.49 -18.82 -1.08
CA THR A 241 -21.66 -20.28 -1.23
C THR A 241 -22.35 -20.91 -0.02
N TYR A 242 -22.01 -20.50 1.20
CA TYR A 242 -22.67 -21.00 2.41
C TYR A 242 -24.18 -20.69 2.46
N VAL A 243 -24.58 -19.51 1.98
CA VAL A 243 -26.00 -19.14 1.93
C VAL A 243 -26.74 -19.94 0.85
N TYR A 244 -26.10 -20.19 -0.31
CA TYR A 244 -26.69 -20.97 -1.39
C TYR A 244 -26.86 -22.45 -1.05
N THR A 245 -25.86 -23.08 -0.42
CA THR A 245 -25.92 -24.51 -0.05
C THR A 245 -27.10 -24.80 0.87
N ILE A 246 -27.39 -23.89 1.81
CA ILE A 246 -28.53 -24.05 2.71
C ILE A 246 -29.86 -23.81 2.01
N ARG A 247 -29.94 -22.84 1.08
CA ARG A 247 -31.16 -22.66 0.26
C ARG A 247 -31.46 -23.88 -0.61
N LEU A 248 -30.43 -24.61 -1.03
CA LEU A 248 -30.60 -25.86 -1.76
C LEU A 248 -31.04 -27.00 -0.83
N LEU A 249 -30.52 -27.06 0.39
CA LEU A 249 -30.89 -28.06 1.40
C LEU A 249 -32.31 -27.87 1.98
N ASP A 250 -32.86 -26.65 1.90
CA ASP A 250 -34.22 -26.33 2.33
C ASP A 250 -35.29 -26.59 1.23
N ARG A 251 -34.89 -27.02 0.02
CA ARG A 251 -35.81 -27.44 -1.07
C ARG A 251 -36.00 -28.95 -1.07
#